data_AF-A0A9N9ZQT0-F1
#
_entry.id   AF-A0A9N9ZQT0-F1
#
_cell.length_a   1.000
_cell.length_b   1.000
_cell.length_c   1.000
_cell.angle_alpha   90.00
_cell.angle_beta   90.00
_cell.angle_gamma   90.00
#
_symmetry.space_group_name_H-M   'P 1'
#
loop_
_entity.id
_entity.type
_entity.pdbx_description
1 polymer ?
#
loop_
_entity_poly.entity_id
_entity_poly.type
_entity_poly.pdbx_seq_one_letter_code
_entity_poly.pdbx_strand_id
1 'polypeptide(L)'
;MSDIRQVLPTFPVSKYASLLPAIEQHGLTTTDLLTLHPTDIAKQTHLPLVDLRRFIAIIQISLTNDLKPQSLSLSPEKEDSLVESTEEAPETSKAQPLLTTTNAPWSACISTLDDTIDAALGGGIPTGRISEFVGESGAGKTQFLLSLCLAVQLPSPRGIEKQALYISTESGLSTARLSQMLKNHPVLQDVDFADKPSLDNILSTSLPDLESQDHILHYQLPVLLERHNIGLIILDSVAANYRAEFERQGTMGHNMAARSSDLVKLGALFRHLARKHNLAVVVANQVSDRFAPAPPISSPARLPSSWPSQPTQETPLASRSSLRGQALPHFTPSSPLPFSMPPDDDGEPPPPPALMLDHQQRWFTGWGDDPMSSHALKTPSLGIVWCTQIACRVALFKRPVYGRTRMAPPISTAPGDDYDEVEEHTSTLRTWRRWMKVVFAPHAPASGLGLQDAIEFEISAGGLKALPPRKKKTRS
;
A
#
# COMPACT_ATOMS: atom_id res chain seq x y z
N MET A 1 3.62 27.39 3.70
CA MET A 1 5.00 26.93 3.95
C MET A 1 5.43 26.07 2.78
N SER A 2 6.63 26.30 2.27
CA SER A 2 7.18 25.51 1.17
C SER A 2 7.40 24.07 1.66
N ASP A 3 7.09 23.09 0.82
CA ASP A 3 7.31 21.66 1.11
C ASP A 3 8.80 21.27 1.07
N ILE A 4 9.69 22.22 0.75
CA ILE A 4 11.15 22.01 0.63
C ILE A 4 11.75 21.35 1.87
N ARG A 5 11.34 21.76 3.08
CA ARG A 5 11.82 21.11 4.33
C ARG A 5 11.27 19.70 4.53
N GLN A 6 10.11 19.40 3.96
CA GLN A 6 9.52 18.07 4.01
C GLN A 6 10.19 17.12 3.01
N VAL A 7 10.52 17.64 1.81
CA VAL A 7 11.19 16.88 0.74
C VAL A 7 12.69 16.71 1.03
N LEU A 8 13.36 17.76 1.49
CA LEU A 8 14.79 17.81 1.80
C LEU A 8 15.02 18.31 3.25
N PRO A 9 14.97 17.43 4.26
CA PRO A 9 15.10 17.82 5.66
C PRO A 9 16.45 18.46 6.02
N THR A 10 17.51 18.10 5.29
CA THR A 10 18.88 18.59 5.49
C THR A 10 19.22 19.80 4.64
N PHE A 11 18.26 20.33 3.86
CA PHE A 11 18.52 21.46 2.98
C PHE A 11 18.88 22.72 3.79
N PRO A 12 19.92 23.48 3.41
CA PRO A 12 20.34 24.67 4.13
C PRO A 12 19.42 25.87 3.82
N VAL A 13 18.18 25.80 4.30
CA VAL A 13 17.12 26.80 4.12
C VAL A 13 17.57 28.21 4.56
N SER A 14 18.42 28.30 5.59
CA SER A 14 18.95 29.57 6.09
C SER A 14 19.75 30.37 5.07
N LYS A 15 20.42 29.69 4.12
CA LYS A 15 21.20 30.35 3.06
C LYS A 15 20.33 31.02 1.99
N TYR A 16 19.05 30.67 1.93
CA TYR A 16 18.10 31.15 0.92
C TYR A 16 16.91 31.89 1.53
N ALA A 17 17.08 32.43 2.73
CA ALA A 17 16.04 33.15 3.47
C ALA A 17 15.44 34.34 2.70
N SER A 18 16.15 34.89 1.71
CA SER A 18 15.65 35.97 0.83
C SER A 18 14.68 35.48 -0.25
N LEU A 19 14.80 34.23 -0.70
CA LEU A 19 13.99 33.68 -1.80
C LEU A 19 12.75 32.95 -1.28
N LEU A 20 12.86 32.31 -0.12
CA LEU A 20 11.80 31.47 0.44
C LEU A 20 10.48 32.21 0.69
N PRO A 21 10.44 33.44 1.25
CA PRO A 21 9.18 34.12 1.49
C PRO A 21 8.35 34.33 0.22
N ALA A 22 9.00 34.69 -0.90
CA ALA A 22 8.33 34.86 -2.18
C ALA A 22 7.84 33.52 -2.75
N ILE A 23 8.66 32.48 -2.69
CA ILE A 23 8.28 31.12 -3.12
C ILE A 23 7.08 30.61 -2.31
N GLU A 24 7.08 30.85 -0.99
CA GLU A 24 6.00 30.45 -0.09
C GLU A 24 4.72 31.25 -0.28
N GLN A 25 4.83 32.55 -0.52
CA GLN A 25 3.69 33.43 -0.79
C GLN A 25 2.95 33.02 -2.07
N HIS A 26 3.70 32.56 -3.09
CA HIS A 26 3.13 32.06 -4.34
C HIS A 26 2.76 30.58 -4.31
N GLY A 27 2.93 29.90 -3.16
CA GLY A 27 2.51 28.51 -2.98
C GLY A 27 3.27 27.50 -3.84
N LEU A 28 4.47 27.82 -4.29
CA LEU A 28 5.26 26.95 -5.16
C LEU A 28 5.83 25.77 -4.37
N THR A 29 5.59 24.56 -4.87
CA THR A 29 6.14 23.32 -4.31
C THR A 29 7.52 23.01 -4.89
N THR A 30 8.26 22.11 -4.24
CA THR A 30 9.55 21.60 -4.72
C THR A 30 9.39 20.95 -6.09
N THR A 31 8.23 20.33 -6.34
CA THR A 31 7.89 19.78 -7.66
C THR A 31 7.75 20.89 -8.69
N ASP A 32 7.00 21.95 -8.39
CA ASP A 32 6.82 23.10 -9.30
C ASP A 32 8.16 23.78 -9.63
N LEU A 33 9.05 23.89 -8.64
CA LEU A 33 10.39 24.43 -8.83
C LEU A 33 11.27 23.58 -9.77
N LEU A 34 10.97 22.29 -9.92
CA LEU A 34 11.73 21.35 -10.76
C LEU A 34 11.07 21.11 -12.13
N THR A 35 9.75 21.26 -12.24
CA THR A 35 8.99 20.97 -13.46
C THR A 35 8.69 22.20 -14.28
N LEU A 36 8.50 23.37 -13.65
CA LEU A 36 8.24 24.63 -14.36
C LEU A 36 9.53 25.24 -14.88
N HIS A 37 9.43 26.00 -15.99
CA HIS A 37 10.57 26.69 -16.53
C HIS A 37 10.98 27.86 -15.60
N PRO A 38 12.28 28.05 -15.30
CA PRO A 38 12.73 29.08 -14.35
C PRO A 38 12.28 30.51 -14.70
N THR A 39 12.04 30.81 -15.97
CA THR A 39 11.53 32.13 -16.38
C THR A 39 10.10 32.39 -15.94
N ASP A 40 9.29 31.35 -15.88
CA ASP A 40 7.86 31.47 -15.56
C ASP A 40 7.69 31.66 -14.05
N ILE A 41 8.49 30.93 -13.28
CA ILE A 41 8.61 31.14 -11.83
C ILE A 41 9.14 32.54 -11.53
N ALA A 42 10.17 33.02 -12.24
CA ALA A 42 10.72 34.37 -12.04
C ALA A 42 9.70 35.48 -12.34
N LYS A 43 8.88 35.30 -13.39
CA LYS A 43 7.77 36.22 -13.71
C LYS A 43 6.69 36.21 -12.62
N GLN A 44 6.36 35.04 -12.10
CA GLN A 44 5.31 34.88 -11.08
C GLN A 44 5.74 35.42 -9.72
N THR A 45 7.00 35.22 -9.33
CA THR A 45 7.53 35.55 -7.99
C THR A 45 8.29 36.87 -7.91
N HIS A 46 8.54 37.51 -9.06
CA HIS A 46 9.39 38.71 -9.19
C HIS A 46 10.82 38.53 -8.64
N LEU A 47 11.32 37.29 -8.56
CA LEU A 47 12.67 36.99 -8.09
C LEU A 47 13.71 37.10 -9.22
N PRO A 48 14.98 37.44 -8.89
CA PRO A 48 16.07 37.43 -9.88
C PRO A 48 16.29 36.04 -10.48
N LEU A 49 16.25 35.95 -11.82
CA LEU A 49 16.36 34.69 -12.54
C LEU A 49 17.66 33.92 -12.24
N VAL A 50 18.77 34.62 -12.00
CA VAL A 50 20.06 34.01 -11.70
C VAL A 50 20.02 33.32 -10.33
N ASP A 51 19.48 33.98 -9.32
CA ASP A 51 19.39 33.44 -7.97
C ASP A 51 18.41 32.26 -7.92
N LEU A 52 17.30 32.36 -8.66
CA LEU A 52 16.36 31.26 -8.83
C LEU A 52 16.99 30.04 -9.53
N ARG A 53 17.79 30.25 -10.58
CA ARG A 53 18.51 29.15 -11.27
C ARG A 53 19.52 28.46 -10.34
N ARG A 54 20.29 29.25 -9.57
CA ARG A 54 21.20 28.70 -8.54
C ARG A 54 20.43 27.92 -7.49
N PHE A 55 19.29 28.44 -7.03
CA PHE A 55 18.45 27.78 -6.07
C PHE A 55 17.93 26.43 -6.57
N ILE A 56 17.37 26.38 -7.78
CA ILE A 56 16.90 25.14 -8.42
C ILE A 56 18.04 24.13 -8.60
N ALA A 57 19.22 24.57 -9.05
CA ALA A 57 20.38 23.71 -9.21
C ALA A 57 20.83 23.08 -7.88
N ILE A 58 20.77 23.84 -6.78
CA ILE A 58 21.15 23.35 -5.45
C ILE A 58 20.09 22.41 -4.89
N ILE A 59 18.81 22.62 -5.19
CA ILE A 59 17.75 21.63 -4.90
C ILE A 59 18.03 20.33 -5.66
N GLN A 60 18.37 20.38 -6.95
CA GLN A 60 18.69 19.20 -7.76
C GLN A 60 19.92 18.44 -7.23
N ILE A 61 20.99 19.15 -6.88
CA ILE A 61 22.19 18.55 -6.26
C ILE A 61 21.83 17.90 -4.92
N SER A 62 21.05 18.59 -4.08
CA SER A 62 20.64 18.07 -2.77
C SER A 62 19.79 16.81 -2.92
N LEU A 63 18.86 16.78 -3.87
CA LEU A 63 18.07 15.60 -4.21
C LEU A 63 18.95 14.46 -4.71
N THR A 64 19.89 14.75 -5.60
CA THR A 64 20.82 13.76 -6.13
C THR A 64 21.68 13.15 -5.03
N ASN A 65 22.10 13.97 -4.06
CA ASN A 65 22.87 13.51 -2.91
C ASN A 65 22.02 12.69 -1.92
N ASP A 66 20.74 13.02 -1.73
CA ASP A 66 19.81 12.20 -0.92
C ASP A 66 19.51 10.85 -1.58
N LEU A 67 19.61 10.76 -2.91
CA LEU A 67 19.45 9.52 -3.68
C LEU A 67 20.72 8.65 -3.70
N LYS A 68 21.90 9.22 -3.46
CA LYS A 68 23.16 8.47 -3.38
C LYS A 68 23.36 7.98 -1.93
N PRO A 69 23.56 6.67 -1.68
CA PRO A 69 23.89 6.19 -0.35
C PRO A 69 25.17 6.89 0.14
N GLN A 70 25.11 7.55 1.29
CA GLN A 70 26.26 8.21 1.91
C GLN A 70 27.29 7.17 2.33
N SER A 71 28.18 6.82 1.41
CA SER A 71 29.50 6.30 1.76
C SER A 71 30.51 7.42 1.54
N LEU A 72 31.35 7.65 2.56
CA LEU A 72 32.55 8.49 2.61
C LEU A 72 32.33 9.89 3.18
N SER A 73 32.45 9.93 4.51
CA SER A 73 33.03 11.04 5.25
C SER A 73 34.40 11.42 4.70
N LEU A 74 34.51 12.59 4.07
CA LEU A 74 35.75 13.36 3.97
C LEU A 74 35.40 14.85 4.08
N SER A 75 35.75 15.46 5.22
CA SER A 75 36.16 16.87 5.27
C SER A 75 37.47 17.01 4.45
N PRO A 76 37.93 18.19 3.96
CA PRO A 76 37.65 19.53 4.48
C PRO A 76 37.58 20.69 3.43
N GLU A 77 37.27 21.88 3.95
CA GLU A 77 37.69 23.25 3.53
C GLU A 77 37.40 23.87 2.13
N LYS A 78 36.84 25.10 2.22
CA LYS A 78 36.99 26.30 1.38
C LYS A 78 36.77 26.18 -0.13
N GLU A 79 35.64 26.71 -0.61
CA GLU A 79 35.59 27.39 -1.92
C GLU A 79 34.67 28.63 -1.84
N ASP A 80 35.26 29.75 -1.42
CA ASP A 80 34.90 31.08 -1.92
C ASP A 80 35.74 31.31 -3.19
N SER A 81 35.09 31.48 -4.34
CA SER A 81 35.43 32.46 -5.39
C SER A 81 34.67 32.16 -6.69
N LEU A 82 34.05 33.22 -7.22
CA LEU A 82 33.39 33.28 -8.52
C LEU A 82 34.37 33.82 -9.59
N VAL A 83 34.04 33.50 -10.84
CA VAL A 83 34.40 34.09 -12.16
C VAL A 83 35.86 34.07 -12.63
N GLU A 84 36.12 33.37 -13.74
CA GLU A 84 36.21 34.00 -15.07
C GLU A 84 36.13 32.99 -16.24
N SER A 85 35.70 33.52 -17.38
CA SER A 85 35.30 32.90 -18.65
C SER A 85 36.41 32.20 -19.45
N THR A 86 36.05 31.15 -20.19
CA THR A 86 36.38 31.05 -21.63
C THR A 86 35.48 30.05 -22.36
N GLU A 87 35.00 30.47 -23.52
CA GLU A 87 34.25 29.69 -24.49
C GLU A 87 35.13 28.63 -25.13
N GLU A 88 34.68 27.38 -25.15
CA GLU A 88 35.06 26.40 -26.18
C GLU A 88 34.04 25.25 -26.17
N ALA A 89 33.35 25.06 -27.30
CA ALA A 89 32.61 23.83 -27.57
C ALA A 89 33.61 22.73 -27.93
N PRO A 90 33.39 21.49 -27.47
CA PRO A 90 33.14 20.47 -28.48
C PRO A 90 32.17 19.35 -28.08
N GLU A 91 31.43 18.92 -29.10
CA GLU A 91 31.14 17.54 -29.47
C GLU A 91 30.18 16.66 -28.66
N THR A 92 29.25 16.12 -29.45
CA THR A 92 28.27 15.08 -29.20
C THR A 92 28.88 13.85 -28.51
N SER A 93 28.75 13.77 -27.19
CA SER A 93 28.94 12.53 -26.45
C SER A 93 27.63 11.74 -26.44
N LYS A 94 27.70 10.55 -27.04
CA LYS A 94 26.64 9.54 -27.06
C LYS A 94 26.09 9.35 -25.65
N ALA A 95 24.77 9.53 -25.48
CA ALA A 95 24.07 9.17 -24.26
C ALA A 95 24.30 7.69 -23.95
N GLN A 96 25.21 7.40 -23.03
CA GLN A 96 25.34 6.07 -22.45
C GLN A 96 24.11 5.85 -21.55
N PRO A 97 23.41 4.71 -21.65
CA PRO A 97 22.29 4.44 -20.77
C PRO A 97 22.80 4.33 -19.35
N LEU A 98 22.25 5.16 -18.45
CA LEU A 98 22.46 5.15 -17.01
C LEU A 98 21.78 3.92 -16.34
N LEU A 99 21.90 2.76 -16.98
CA LEU A 99 21.42 1.45 -16.52
C LEU A 99 22.61 0.53 -16.25
N THR A 100 23.69 1.06 -15.68
CA THR A 100 24.60 0.20 -14.92
C THR A 100 23.97 0.00 -13.55
N THR A 101 23.37 -1.17 -13.37
CA THR A 101 22.95 -1.73 -12.08
C THR A 101 24.03 -1.44 -11.04
N THR A 102 23.81 -0.39 -10.25
CA THR A 102 24.76 0.03 -9.23
C THR A 102 24.72 -1.04 -8.15
N ASN A 103 25.74 -1.90 -8.11
CA ASN A 103 26.12 -2.72 -6.96
C ASN A 103 26.61 -1.80 -5.82
N ALA A 104 25.75 -0.88 -5.36
CA ALA A 104 25.90 -0.33 -4.03
C ALA A 104 25.59 -1.46 -3.04
N PRO A 105 26.34 -1.61 -1.92
CA PRO A 105 25.98 -2.58 -0.90
C PRO A 105 24.55 -2.27 -0.47
N TRP A 106 23.62 -3.18 -0.80
CA TRP A 106 22.22 -3.00 -0.50
C TRP A 106 22.04 -2.79 1.00
N SER A 107 21.10 -1.93 1.36
CA SER A 107 20.63 -1.78 2.75
C SER A 107 20.39 -3.16 3.36
N ALA A 108 20.72 -3.34 4.64
CA ALA A 108 20.52 -4.61 5.33
C ALA A 108 19.07 -5.09 5.14
N CYS A 109 18.87 -6.38 4.92
CA CYS A 109 17.56 -6.95 4.64
C CYS A 109 17.07 -7.81 5.82
N ILE A 110 15.76 -7.83 6.02
CA ILE A 110 15.09 -8.67 7.00
C ILE A 110 14.44 -9.83 6.24
N SER A 111 14.86 -11.05 6.56
CA SER A 111 14.36 -12.29 5.98
C SER A 111 12.89 -12.51 6.35
N THR A 112 12.13 -13.11 5.43
CA THR A 112 10.78 -13.63 5.67
C THR A 112 10.79 -15.02 6.32
N LEU A 113 11.98 -15.55 6.61
CA LEU A 113 12.30 -16.88 7.13
C LEU A 113 11.98 -18.04 6.17
N ASP A 114 11.72 -17.73 4.90
CA ASP A 114 11.60 -18.69 3.82
C ASP A 114 12.50 -18.27 2.65
N ASP A 115 13.48 -19.11 2.33
CA ASP A 115 14.53 -18.75 1.37
C ASP A 115 13.98 -18.55 -0.06
N THR A 116 12.83 -19.17 -0.41
CA THR A 116 12.21 -18.98 -1.74
C THR A 116 11.49 -17.65 -1.81
N ILE A 117 10.79 -17.27 -0.75
CA ILE A 117 10.16 -15.96 -0.62
C ILE A 117 11.23 -14.86 -0.61
N ASP A 118 12.32 -15.05 0.14
CA ASP A 118 13.43 -14.11 0.20
C ASP A 118 14.11 -13.93 -1.15
N ALA A 119 14.33 -15.02 -1.89
CA ALA A 119 14.88 -14.95 -3.25
C ALA A 119 13.98 -14.11 -4.18
N ALA A 120 12.66 -14.27 -4.08
CA ALA A 120 11.70 -13.47 -4.86
C ALA A 120 11.70 -11.99 -4.44
N LEU A 121 12.06 -11.68 -3.20
CA LEU A 121 12.22 -10.33 -2.65
C LEU A 121 13.66 -9.81 -2.75
N GLY A 122 14.55 -10.47 -3.49
CA GLY A 122 15.94 -10.01 -3.64
C GLY A 122 16.76 -10.04 -2.34
N GLY A 123 16.45 -10.96 -1.42
CA GLY A 123 17.11 -11.15 -0.13
C GLY A 123 16.25 -10.83 1.10
N GLY A 124 15.03 -10.30 0.92
CA GLY A 124 14.09 -9.99 1.98
C GLY A 124 13.65 -8.53 1.96
N ILE A 125 13.19 -8.02 3.10
CA ILE A 125 12.69 -6.64 3.21
C ILE A 125 13.84 -5.68 3.56
N PRO A 126 14.17 -4.69 2.70
CA PRO A 126 15.30 -3.80 2.94
C PRO A 126 15.01 -2.75 4.01
N THR A 127 16.03 -2.40 4.79
CA THR A 127 16.00 -1.22 5.67
C THR A 127 16.06 0.08 4.87
N GLY A 128 15.72 1.19 5.53
CA GLY A 128 15.73 2.53 4.93
C GLY A 128 14.54 2.82 4.02
N ARG A 129 13.57 1.89 3.91
CA ARG A 129 12.46 1.95 2.95
C ARG A 129 11.14 1.54 3.59
N ILE A 130 10.05 1.94 2.91
CA ILE A 130 8.69 1.52 3.23
C ILE A 130 8.29 0.39 2.27
N SER A 131 7.87 -0.73 2.83
CA SER A 131 7.33 -1.88 2.10
C SER A 131 5.89 -2.14 2.50
N GLU A 132 5.04 -2.48 1.54
CA GLU A 132 3.62 -2.75 1.75
C GLU A 132 3.26 -4.19 1.40
N PHE A 133 2.54 -4.85 2.30
CA PHE A 133 1.80 -6.06 2.01
C PHE A 133 0.32 -5.73 1.85
N VAL A 134 -0.18 -5.87 0.62
CA VAL A 134 -1.57 -5.58 0.27
C VAL A 134 -2.32 -6.85 -0.11
N GLY A 135 -3.57 -6.98 0.31
CA GLY A 135 -4.40 -8.12 -0.07
C GLY A 135 -5.67 -8.21 0.75
N GLU A 136 -6.48 -9.22 0.49
CA GLU A 136 -7.73 -9.42 1.21
C GLU A 136 -7.53 -9.91 2.65
N SER A 137 -8.57 -9.81 3.46
CA SER A 137 -8.61 -10.46 4.78
C SER A 137 -8.30 -11.97 4.63
N GLY A 138 -7.45 -12.51 5.49
CA GLY A 138 -7.03 -13.91 5.44
C GLY A 138 -6.06 -14.31 4.32
N ALA A 139 -5.60 -13.35 3.49
CA ALA A 139 -4.59 -13.61 2.45
C ALA A 139 -3.17 -13.87 3.01
N GLY A 140 -2.94 -13.65 4.30
CA GLY A 140 -1.68 -13.96 4.97
C GLY A 140 -0.84 -12.75 5.38
N LYS A 141 -1.33 -11.51 5.19
CA LYS A 141 -0.62 -10.26 5.54
C LYS A 141 0.00 -10.30 6.94
N THR A 142 -0.81 -10.48 7.98
CA THR A 142 -0.36 -10.55 9.37
C THR A 142 0.68 -11.66 9.60
N GLN A 143 0.65 -12.77 8.84
CA GLN A 143 1.68 -13.82 8.98
C GLN A 143 3.06 -13.36 8.49
N PHE A 144 3.13 -12.57 7.41
CA PHE A 144 4.36 -11.90 7.00
C PHE A 144 4.86 -10.94 8.08
N LEU A 145 3.98 -10.10 8.61
CA LEU A 145 4.35 -9.13 9.65
C LEU A 145 4.91 -9.81 10.90
N LEU A 146 4.23 -10.84 11.40
CA LEU A 146 4.69 -11.60 12.57
C LEU A 146 6.00 -12.34 12.32
N SER A 147 6.21 -12.87 11.10
CA SER A 147 7.49 -13.51 10.72
C SER A 147 8.63 -12.49 10.76
N LEU A 148 8.40 -11.29 10.22
CA LEU A 148 9.39 -10.21 10.22
C LEU A 148 9.73 -9.71 11.64
N CYS A 149 8.76 -9.66 12.56
CA CYS A 149 9.02 -9.35 13.98
C CYS A 149 10.02 -10.30 14.65
N LEU A 150 10.01 -11.58 14.27
CA LEU A 150 10.95 -12.58 14.78
C LEU A 150 12.28 -12.50 14.02
N ALA A 151 12.23 -12.33 12.71
CA ALA A 151 13.40 -12.32 11.84
C ALA A 151 14.34 -11.13 12.10
N VAL A 152 13.81 -9.92 12.35
CA VAL A 152 14.63 -8.72 12.56
C VAL A 152 15.61 -8.85 13.73
N GLN A 153 15.27 -9.69 14.71
CA GLN A 153 16.07 -9.94 15.91
C GLN A 153 17.26 -10.86 15.66
N LEU A 154 17.24 -11.64 14.57
CA LEU A 154 18.31 -12.57 14.24
C LEU A 154 19.55 -11.82 13.73
N PRO A 155 20.74 -12.46 13.80
CA PRO A 155 21.92 -11.94 13.13
C PRO A 155 21.79 -11.97 11.60
N SER A 156 22.67 -11.20 10.96
CA SER A 156 22.86 -11.27 9.51
C SER A 156 23.23 -12.72 9.11
N PRO A 157 22.69 -13.27 8.00
CA PRO A 157 21.94 -12.61 6.93
C PRO A 157 20.42 -12.57 7.11
N ARG A 158 19.86 -13.10 8.20
CA ARG A 158 18.40 -13.23 8.36
C ARG A 158 17.76 -12.01 9.01
N GLY A 159 18.49 -11.33 9.87
CA GLY A 159 18.03 -10.11 10.53
C GLY A 159 19.14 -9.10 10.68
N ILE A 160 18.93 -8.17 11.60
CA ILE A 160 19.83 -7.04 11.87
C ILE A 160 20.06 -6.84 13.37
N GLU A 161 19.76 -7.85 14.20
CA GLU A 161 19.98 -7.83 15.66
C GLU A 161 19.29 -6.64 16.36
N LYS A 162 18.07 -6.32 15.90
CA LYS A 162 17.29 -5.19 16.43
C LYS A 162 15.90 -5.61 16.87
N GLN A 163 15.29 -4.75 17.69
CA GLN A 163 13.92 -4.91 18.19
C GLN A 163 12.88 -4.55 17.11
N ALA A 164 11.67 -5.10 17.27
CA ALA A 164 10.53 -4.79 16.43
C ALA A 164 9.54 -3.88 17.19
N LEU A 165 8.94 -2.92 16.49
CA LEU A 165 7.78 -2.17 16.96
C LEU A 165 6.56 -2.56 16.12
N TYR A 166 5.54 -3.11 16.76
CA TYR A 166 4.27 -3.46 16.16
C TYR A 166 3.19 -2.46 16.54
N ILE A 167 2.71 -1.70 15.56
CA ILE A 167 1.64 -0.73 15.72
C ILE A 167 0.38 -1.34 15.10
N SER A 168 -0.64 -1.57 15.92
CA SER A 168 -1.93 -2.10 15.45
C SER A 168 -3.02 -1.04 15.44
N THR A 169 -3.94 -1.11 14.48
CA THR A 169 -5.14 -0.27 14.43
C THR A 169 -6.43 -1.03 14.72
N GLU A 170 -6.43 -2.36 14.57
CA GLU A 170 -7.64 -3.19 14.69
C GLU A 170 -7.54 -4.18 15.85
N SER A 171 -6.60 -5.13 15.75
CA SER A 171 -6.44 -6.21 16.72
C SER A 171 -5.01 -6.25 17.25
N GLY A 172 -4.86 -6.37 18.56
CA GLY A 172 -3.54 -6.39 19.19
C GLY A 172 -2.64 -7.52 18.69
N LEU A 173 -1.34 -7.39 18.96
CA LEU A 173 -0.33 -8.37 18.59
C LEU A 173 -0.68 -9.77 19.16
N SER A 174 -0.78 -10.78 18.29
CA SER A 174 -1.03 -12.16 18.72
C SER A 174 0.24 -12.83 19.23
N THR A 175 0.53 -12.68 20.52
CA THR A 175 1.66 -13.32 21.21
C THR A 175 1.59 -14.85 21.18
N ALA A 176 0.38 -15.42 21.21
CA ALA A 176 0.16 -16.86 21.07
C ALA A 176 0.62 -17.37 19.70
N ARG A 177 0.34 -16.61 18.62
CA ARG A 177 0.78 -16.97 17.28
C ARG A 177 2.29 -16.84 17.11
N LEU A 178 2.90 -15.77 17.63
CA LEU A 178 4.36 -15.62 17.63
C LEU A 178 5.05 -16.76 18.40
N SER A 179 4.53 -17.11 19.58
CA SER A 179 5.03 -18.25 20.36
C SER A 179 4.94 -19.57 19.59
N GLN A 180 3.85 -19.77 18.84
CA GLN A 180 3.68 -20.95 18.01
C GLN A 180 4.71 -20.98 16.88
N MET A 181 4.95 -19.86 16.20
CA MET A 181 5.95 -19.78 15.13
C MET A 181 7.36 -20.02 15.68
N LEU A 182 7.73 -19.33 16.78
CA LEU A 182 9.02 -19.50 17.45
C LEU A 182 9.29 -20.96 17.87
N LYS A 183 8.25 -21.69 18.30
CA LYS A 183 8.35 -23.09 18.71
C LYS A 183 8.36 -24.09 17.57
N ASN A 184 7.96 -23.74 16.35
CA ASN A 184 7.78 -24.71 15.26
C ASN A 184 8.57 -24.37 13.99
N HIS A 185 9.16 -23.18 13.89
CA HIS A 185 9.94 -22.77 12.73
C HIS A 185 11.33 -23.42 12.78
N PRO A 186 11.76 -24.20 11.78
CA PRO A 186 13.03 -24.91 11.80
C PRO A 186 14.23 -23.99 12.05
N VAL A 187 14.29 -22.88 11.30
CA VAL A 187 15.36 -21.88 11.45
C VAL A 187 15.40 -21.27 12.87
N LEU A 188 14.24 -21.03 13.50
CA LEU A 188 14.23 -20.39 14.83
C LEU A 188 14.53 -21.37 15.97
N GLN A 189 14.43 -22.67 15.70
CA GLN A 189 14.81 -23.71 16.66
C GLN A 189 16.32 -23.99 16.64
N ASP A 190 16.95 -23.84 15.48
CA ASP A 190 18.37 -24.15 15.25
C ASP A 190 19.33 -23.01 15.64
N VAL A 191 18.78 -21.83 15.98
CA VAL A 191 19.55 -20.67 16.41
C VAL A 191 20.03 -20.85 17.85
N ASP A 192 21.27 -20.41 18.10
CA ASP A 192 21.89 -20.40 19.43
C ASP A 192 21.03 -19.67 20.46
N PHE A 193 21.12 -20.09 21.73
CA PHE A 193 20.28 -19.52 22.79
C PHE A 193 20.45 -18.00 22.96
N ALA A 194 21.65 -17.48 22.70
CA ALA A 194 21.94 -16.04 22.81
C ALA A 194 21.23 -15.21 21.72
N ASP A 195 21.07 -15.77 20.52
CA ASP A 195 20.53 -15.08 19.34
C ASP A 195 19.05 -15.41 19.10
N LYS A 196 18.45 -16.21 19.99
CA LYS A 196 17.08 -16.66 19.85
C LYS A 196 16.12 -15.49 20.01
N PRO A 197 15.19 -15.26 19.06
CA PRO A 197 14.23 -14.18 19.17
C PRO A 197 13.35 -14.31 20.41
N SER A 198 13.07 -13.19 21.05
CA SER A 198 12.19 -13.08 22.22
C SER A 198 10.97 -12.23 21.90
N LEU A 199 9.88 -12.50 22.62
CA LEU A 199 8.69 -11.64 22.58
C LEU A 199 8.93 -10.32 23.32
N ASP A 200 9.87 -10.29 24.28
CA ASP A 200 10.22 -9.06 25.03
C ASP A 200 10.87 -7.99 24.13
N ASN A 201 11.43 -8.43 23.00
CA ASN A 201 12.03 -7.57 21.98
C ASN A 201 11.01 -7.08 20.94
N ILE A 202 9.72 -7.35 21.15
CA ILE A 202 8.64 -6.87 20.30
C ILE A 202 7.79 -5.90 21.11
N LEU A 203 8.03 -4.60 20.90
CA LEU A 203 7.22 -3.55 21.49
C LEU A 203 5.91 -3.46 20.71
N SER A 204 4.78 -3.30 21.40
CA SER A 204 3.47 -3.19 20.75
C SER A 204 2.69 -1.98 21.27
N THR A 205 2.03 -1.27 20.36
CA THR A 205 1.09 -0.18 20.69
C THR A 205 -0.14 -0.26 19.79
N SER A 206 -1.27 0.31 20.25
CA SER A 206 -2.54 0.32 19.53
C SER A 206 -2.97 1.74 19.22
N LEU A 207 -3.43 1.99 17.99
CA LEU A 207 -3.91 3.26 17.48
C LEU A 207 -5.41 3.16 17.18
N PRO A 208 -6.29 3.44 18.17
CA PRO A 208 -7.73 3.24 18.01
C PRO A 208 -8.41 4.23 17.05
N ASP A 209 -7.79 5.38 16.79
CA ASP A 209 -8.33 6.45 15.96
C ASP A 209 -7.21 7.27 15.31
N LEU A 210 -7.60 8.18 14.41
CA LEU A 210 -6.67 9.00 13.63
C LEU A 210 -5.93 10.05 14.51
N GLU A 211 -6.57 10.59 15.53
CA GLU A 211 -5.95 11.57 16.44
C GLU A 211 -4.84 10.93 17.27
N SER A 212 -5.13 9.75 17.84
CA SER A 212 -4.17 8.91 18.56
C SER A 212 -3.01 8.48 17.65
N GLN A 213 -3.31 8.13 16.39
CA GLN A 213 -2.30 7.83 15.39
C GLN A 213 -1.36 9.02 15.16
N ASP A 214 -1.89 10.20 14.88
CA ASP A 214 -1.07 11.38 14.62
C ASP A 214 -0.23 11.75 15.84
N HIS A 215 -0.82 11.72 17.04
CA HIS A 215 -0.11 12.00 18.28
C HIS A 215 1.04 11.00 18.54
N ILE A 216 0.77 9.69 18.45
CA ILE A 216 1.75 8.66 18.74
C ILE A 216 2.88 8.69 17.72
N LEU A 217 2.56 8.84 16.43
CA LEU A 217 3.57 8.84 15.37
C LEU A 217 4.48 10.08 15.40
N HIS A 218 3.97 11.25 15.78
CA HIS A 218 4.75 12.49 15.76
C HIS A 218 5.51 12.75 17.08
N TYR A 219 4.99 12.31 18.22
CA TYR A 219 5.56 12.66 19.53
C TYR A 219 6.15 11.47 20.28
N GLN A 220 5.47 10.32 20.29
CA GLN A 220 5.92 9.16 21.08
C GLN A 220 6.92 8.30 20.33
N LEU A 221 6.66 8.04 19.04
CA LEU A 221 7.49 7.19 18.20
C LEU A 221 8.94 7.70 18.08
N PRO A 222 9.23 8.99 17.85
CA PRO A 222 10.62 9.47 17.79
C PRO A 222 11.37 9.24 19.10
N VAL A 223 10.73 9.49 20.25
CA VAL A 223 11.31 9.27 21.57
C VAL A 223 11.57 7.79 21.82
N LEU A 224 10.68 6.91 21.37
CA LEU A 224 10.84 5.47 21.50
C LEU A 224 12.04 4.98 20.67
N LEU A 225 12.20 5.49 19.45
CA LEU A 225 13.32 5.15 18.55
C LEU A 225 14.68 5.64 19.06
N GLU A 226 14.71 6.64 19.94
CA GLU A 226 15.95 7.11 20.60
C GLU A 226 16.32 6.26 21.83
N ARG A 227 15.33 5.62 22.47
CA ARG A 227 15.53 4.81 23.67
C ARG A 227 15.77 3.34 23.38
N HIS A 228 15.23 2.84 22.28
CA HIS A 228 15.26 1.43 21.91
C HIS A 228 15.97 1.24 20.57
N ASN A 229 16.73 0.15 20.45
CA ASN A 229 17.39 -0.23 19.20
C ASN A 229 16.40 -0.92 18.25
N ILE A 230 15.44 -0.17 17.72
CA ILE A 230 14.38 -0.68 16.84
C ILE A 230 14.87 -0.70 15.39
N GLY A 231 14.69 -1.84 14.72
CA GLY A 231 15.09 -2.07 13.33
C GLY A 231 13.92 -2.31 12.38
N LEU A 232 12.72 -2.50 12.92
CA LEU A 232 11.51 -2.75 12.16
C LEU A 232 10.33 -2.05 12.81
N ILE A 233 9.59 -1.26 12.03
CA ILE A 233 8.29 -0.72 12.40
C ILE A 233 7.24 -1.40 11.53
N ILE A 234 6.25 -2.01 12.16
CA ILE A 234 5.07 -2.59 11.50
C ILE A 234 3.84 -1.74 11.79
N LEU A 235 3.02 -1.48 10.77
CA LEU A 235 1.70 -0.87 10.91
C LEU A 235 0.62 -1.79 10.33
N ASP A 236 -0.16 -2.45 11.20
CA ASP A 236 -1.26 -3.37 10.85
C ASP A 236 -2.62 -2.82 11.32
N SER A 237 -3.37 -2.07 10.51
CA SER A 237 -3.13 -1.73 9.10
C SER A 237 -3.27 -0.23 8.89
N VAL A 238 -2.47 0.33 7.97
CA VAL A 238 -2.48 1.78 7.71
C VAL A 238 -3.85 2.28 7.27
N ALA A 239 -4.68 1.42 6.66
CA ALA A 239 -5.94 1.84 6.07
C ALA A 239 -7.12 1.96 7.05
N ALA A 240 -7.07 1.32 8.22
CA ALA A 240 -8.23 1.21 9.10
C ALA A 240 -8.71 2.58 9.62
N ASN A 241 -7.81 3.36 10.21
CA ASN A 241 -8.14 4.66 10.82
C ASN A 241 -8.54 5.69 9.78
N TYR A 242 -7.85 5.70 8.64
CA TYR A 242 -8.22 6.54 7.50
C TYR A 242 -9.63 6.16 7.02
N ARG A 243 -9.92 4.89 6.70
CA ARG A 243 -11.26 4.48 6.23
C ARG A 243 -12.38 4.87 7.19
N ALA A 244 -12.22 4.61 8.48
CA ALA A 244 -13.26 4.83 9.49
C ALA A 244 -13.64 6.31 9.65
N GLU A 245 -12.65 7.20 9.72
CA GLU A 245 -12.89 8.65 9.85
C GLU A 245 -13.60 9.21 8.60
N PHE A 246 -13.32 8.60 7.45
CA PHE A 246 -13.82 9.05 6.16
C PHE A 246 -15.23 8.56 5.80
N GLU A 247 -15.66 7.41 6.32
CA GLU A 247 -17.06 6.98 6.22
C GLU A 247 -17.98 7.83 7.11
N ARG A 248 -17.44 8.36 8.21
CA ARG A 248 -18.20 9.13 9.21
C ARG A 248 -18.63 10.54 8.73
N GLN A 249 -17.89 11.16 7.81
CA GLN A 249 -18.07 12.57 7.42
C GLN A 249 -18.91 12.82 6.14
N GLY A 250 -19.42 11.79 5.47
CA GLY A 250 -20.53 11.88 4.50
C GLY A 250 -20.34 12.73 3.20
N THR A 251 -19.23 13.46 3.02
CA THR A 251 -19.02 14.35 1.87
C THR A 251 -17.88 13.82 0.98
N MET A 252 -18.24 13.38 -0.22
CA MET A 252 -17.38 12.54 -1.08
C MET A 252 -16.35 13.32 -1.92
N GLY A 253 -16.41 14.66 -1.96
CA GLY A 253 -15.55 15.50 -2.82
C GLY A 253 -14.43 16.28 -2.10
N HIS A 254 -14.74 17.04 -1.05
CA HIS A 254 -13.75 17.90 -0.35
C HIS A 254 -12.75 17.13 0.53
N ASN A 255 -13.03 15.88 0.87
CA ASN A 255 -12.19 15.07 1.75
C ASN A 255 -11.03 14.36 1.04
N MET A 256 -11.03 14.25 -0.30
CA MET A 256 -9.99 13.52 -1.04
C MET A 256 -8.64 14.24 -1.08
N ALA A 257 -8.63 15.57 -1.13
CA ALA A 257 -7.40 16.36 -1.10
C ALA A 257 -6.73 16.32 0.29
N ALA A 258 -7.53 16.46 1.36
CA ALA A 258 -7.05 16.31 2.73
C ALA A 258 -6.48 14.90 2.98
N ARG A 259 -7.23 13.85 2.57
CA ARG A 259 -6.77 12.44 2.55
C ARG A 259 -5.41 12.29 1.89
N SER A 260 -5.26 12.86 0.71
CA SER A 260 -4.03 12.77 -0.07
C SER A 260 -2.87 13.46 0.65
N SER A 261 -3.12 14.64 1.23
CA SER A 261 -2.13 15.37 2.01
C SER A 261 -1.65 14.57 3.22
N ASP A 262 -2.56 13.94 3.98
CA ASP A 262 -2.19 13.21 5.20
C ASP A 262 -1.43 11.92 4.88
N LEU A 263 -1.80 11.20 3.82
CA LEU A 263 -1.02 10.04 3.34
C LEU A 263 0.38 10.44 2.87
N VAL A 264 0.53 11.60 2.22
CA VAL A 264 1.83 12.13 1.83
C VAL A 264 2.67 12.48 3.06
N LYS A 265 2.10 13.15 4.07
CA LYS A 265 2.79 13.47 5.34
C LYS A 265 3.23 12.21 6.07
N LEU A 266 2.35 11.22 6.18
CA LEU A 266 2.66 9.93 6.80
C LEU A 266 3.78 9.20 6.05
N GLY A 267 3.71 9.16 4.73
CA GLY A 267 4.75 8.62 3.87
C GLY A 267 6.10 9.32 4.05
N ALA A 268 6.09 10.65 4.12
CA ALA A 268 7.29 11.46 4.38
C ALA A 268 7.90 11.16 5.76
N LEU A 269 7.06 11.09 6.81
CA LEU A 269 7.48 10.74 8.17
C LEU A 269 8.16 9.37 8.20
N PHE A 270 7.52 8.33 7.66
CA PHE A 270 8.10 6.98 7.64
C PHE A 270 9.38 6.90 6.80
N ARG A 271 9.45 7.57 5.65
CA ARG A 271 10.69 7.63 4.85
C ARG A 271 11.81 8.33 5.62
N HIS A 272 11.49 9.36 6.39
CA HIS A 272 12.46 10.05 7.23
C HIS A 272 12.97 9.13 8.36
N LEU A 273 12.06 8.50 9.11
CA LEU A 273 12.42 7.59 10.20
C LEU A 273 13.21 6.37 9.71
N ALA A 274 12.78 5.76 8.60
CA ALA A 274 13.46 4.62 7.99
C ALA A 274 14.92 4.93 7.66
N ARG A 275 15.18 6.09 7.04
CA ARG A 275 16.54 6.53 6.69
C ARG A 275 17.36 6.94 7.91
N LYS A 276 16.78 7.77 8.81
CA LYS A 276 17.47 8.29 9.99
C LYS A 276 17.96 7.17 10.92
N HIS A 277 17.14 6.14 11.14
CA HIS A 277 17.43 5.05 12.07
C HIS A 277 17.91 3.77 11.38
N ASN A 278 18.04 3.78 10.05
CA ASN A 278 18.32 2.60 9.22
C ASN A 278 17.44 1.40 9.61
N LEU A 279 16.12 1.62 9.60
CA LEU A 279 15.10 0.63 9.95
C LEU A 279 14.20 0.34 8.75
N ALA A 280 13.56 -0.81 8.73
CA ALA A 280 12.51 -1.13 7.75
C ALA A 280 11.15 -0.66 8.28
N VAL A 281 10.34 -0.04 7.43
CA VAL A 281 8.93 0.22 7.73
C VAL A 281 8.07 -0.70 6.87
N VAL A 282 7.21 -1.48 7.50
CA VAL A 282 6.33 -2.43 6.82
C VAL A 282 4.88 -2.14 7.16
N VAL A 283 4.06 -1.89 6.15
CA VAL A 283 2.64 -1.59 6.35
C VAL A 283 1.79 -2.71 5.77
N ALA A 284 0.67 -3.02 6.44
CA ALA A 284 -0.38 -3.83 5.86
C ALA A 284 -1.47 -2.94 5.27
N ASN A 285 -2.00 -3.34 4.12
CA ASN A 285 -3.13 -2.67 3.49
C ASN A 285 -4.18 -3.68 3.04
N GLN A 286 -5.44 -3.28 3.12
CA GLN A 286 -6.57 -4.08 2.63
C GLN A 286 -6.89 -3.68 1.19
N VAL A 287 -7.68 -4.51 0.52
CA VAL A 287 -8.23 -4.21 -0.81
C VAL A 287 -9.74 -4.06 -0.75
N SER A 288 -10.29 -3.39 -1.76
CA SER A 288 -11.73 -3.29 -2.02
C SER A 288 -12.05 -3.89 -3.38
N ASP A 289 -13.19 -4.57 -3.50
CA ASP A 289 -13.68 -5.13 -4.76
C ASP A 289 -14.26 -4.02 -5.65
N ARG A 290 -14.03 -4.12 -6.96
CA ARG A 290 -14.63 -3.22 -7.96
C ARG A 290 -15.87 -3.88 -8.56
N PHE A 291 -17.04 -3.35 -8.25
CA PHE A 291 -18.28 -3.73 -8.93
C PHE A 291 -18.38 -2.91 -10.23
N ALA A 292 -18.45 -3.58 -11.37
CA ALA A 292 -18.86 -2.91 -12.61
C ALA A 292 -20.34 -2.50 -12.45
N PRO A 293 -20.76 -1.29 -12.88
CA PRO A 293 -22.17 -0.97 -12.94
C PRO A 293 -22.86 -1.99 -13.85
N ALA A 294 -23.96 -2.59 -13.37
CA ALA A 294 -24.78 -3.44 -14.21
C ALA A 294 -25.18 -2.64 -15.46
N PRO A 295 -25.21 -3.26 -16.66
CA PRO A 295 -25.77 -2.59 -17.82
C PRO A 295 -27.18 -2.12 -17.46
N PRO A 296 -27.58 -0.88 -17.85
CA PRO A 296 -28.89 -0.36 -17.49
C PRO A 296 -29.94 -1.35 -17.99
N ILE A 297 -30.69 -1.94 -17.07
CA ILE A 297 -31.88 -2.72 -17.41
C ILE A 297 -32.81 -1.73 -18.09
N SER A 298 -32.94 -1.87 -19.41
CA SER A 298 -33.93 -1.13 -20.20
C SER A 298 -35.30 -1.38 -19.60
N SER A 299 -35.80 -0.42 -18.83
CA SER A 299 -37.16 -0.46 -18.31
C SER A 299 -38.10 -0.29 -19.50
N PRO A 300 -39.14 -1.12 -19.67
CA PRO A 300 -40.08 -0.94 -20.76
C PRO A 300 -40.77 0.42 -20.60
N ALA A 301 -40.94 1.13 -21.72
CA ALA A 301 -41.45 2.49 -21.80
C ALA A 301 -42.74 2.67 -20.97
N ARG A 302 -42.74 3.66 -20.07
CA ARG A 302 -43.95 4.10 -19.34
C ARG A 302 -44.91 4.76 -20.34
N LEU A 303 -46.11 4.20 -20.46
CA LEU A 303 -47.26 4.86 -21.08
C LEU A 303 -47.73 6.05 -20.21
N PRO A 304 -48.32 7.11 -20.79
CA PRO A 304 -48.60 8.34 -20.06
C PRO A 304 -49.77 8.17 -19.10
N SER A 305 -49.58 8.72 -17.90
CA SER A 305 -50.53 8.79 -16.80
C SER A 305 -51.76 9.63 -17.15
N SER A 306 -52.94 9.08 -16.92
CA SER A 306 -54.09 9.87 -16.51
C SER A 306 -54.87 9.05 -15.48
N TRP A 307 -55.17 9.64 -14.34
CA TRP A 307 -56.46 9.69 -13.64
C TRP A 307 -56.23 10.22 -12.20
N PRO A 308 -57.16 11.01 -11.63
CA PRO A 308 -56.88 11.86 -10.47
C PRO A 308 -57.18 11.18 -9.12
N SER A 309 -56.47 11.65 -8.10
CA SER A 309 -56.49 11.24 -6.69
C SER A 309 -57.86 11.42 -6.01
N GLN A 310 -58.19 10.53 -5.07
CA GLN A 310 -59.10 10.84 -3.96
C GLN A 310 -58.51 10.36 -2.60
N PRO A 311 -58.69 11.13 -1.51
CA PRO A 311 -58.09 10.90 -0.19
C PRO A 311 -59.05 10.26 0.83
N THR A 312 -58.53 9.99 2.05
CA THR A 312 -59.18 9.59 3.34
C THR A 312 -59.33 8.07 3.58
N GLN A 313 -59.16 7.49 4.79
CA GLN A 313 -59.24 7.98 6.17
C GLN A 313 -58.53 7.00 7.15
N GLU A 314 -58.12 7.45 8.34
CA GLU A 314 -57.37 6.70 9.36
C GLU A 314 -58.22 5.86 10.35
N THR A 315 -57.75 4.64 10.70
CA THR A 315 -57.71 3.92 12.02
C THR A 315 -58.99 3.76 12.90
N PRO A 316 -59.00 3.07 14.07
CA PRO A 316 -58.25 1.90 14.63
C PRO A 316 -59.18 0.81 15.25
N LEU A 317 -58.70 -0.42 15.50
CA LEU A 317 -59.07 -1.27 16.66
C LEU A 317 -58.23 -2.57 16.69
N ALA A 318 -57.59 -2.80 17.85
CA ALA A 318 -56.69 -3.91 18.19
C ALA A 318 -57.45 -5.26 18.29
N SER A 319 -56.85 -6.46 18.17
CA SER A 319 -55.87 -7.01 19.12
C SER A 319 -55.51 -8.47 18.78
N ARG A 320 -54.26 -8.86 19.14
CA ARG A 320 -53.78 -10.16 19.70
C ARG A 320 -53.01 -11.19 18.84
N SER A 321 -51.86 -11.53 19.42
CA SER A 321 -51.01 -12.75 19.41
C SER A 321 -50.07 -13.07 18.23
N SER A 322 -48.81 -12.65 18.45
CA SER A 322 -47.51 -13.33 18.29
C SER A 322 -47.15 -14.21 17.08
N LEU A 323 -45.92 -13.96 16.62
CA LEU A 323 -44.95 -14.83 15.91
C LEU A 323 -45.04 -14.88 14.37
N ARG A 324 -44.40 -13.88 13.74
CA ARG A 324 -43.52 -14.13 12.58
C ARG A 324 -42.48 -13.01 12.47
N GLY A 325 -41.22 -13.36 12.67
CA GLY A 325 -40.09 -12.45 12.50
C GLY A 325 -40.02 -11.96 11.06
N GLN A 326 -40.20 -10.66 10.87
CA GLN A 326 -39.91 -10.00 9.61
C GLN A 326 -38.41 -9.71 9.58
N ALA A 327 -37.75 -10.27 8.56
CA ALA A 327 -36.41 -9.89 8.17
C ALA A 327 -36.39 -8.39 7.87
N LEU A 328 -35.54 -7.67 8.60
CA LEU A 328 -35.10 -6.34 8.20
C LEU A 328 -34.46 -6.44 6.81
N PRO A 329 -34.72 -5.51 5.87
CA PRO A 329 -33.90 -5.44 4.68
C PRO A 329 -32.47 -5.12 5.14
N HIS A 330 -31.55 -6.04 4.86
CA HIS A 330 -30.12 -5.82 5.03
C HIS A 330 -29.70 -4.61 4.19
N PHE A 331 -29.60 -3.44 4.82
CA PHE A 331 -28.89 -2.30 4.25
C PHE A 331 -27.40 -2.63 4.26
N THR A 332 -26.91 -3.13 3.13
CA THR A 332 -25.47 -3.21 2.85
C THR A 332 -24.97 -1.81 2.47
N PRO A 333 -23.91 -1.28 3.11
CA PRO A 333 -23.36 0.01 2.73
C PRO A 333 -22.66 -0.09 1.36
N SER A 334 -23.18 0.65 0.37
CA SER A 334 -22.57 0.78 -0.95
C SER A 334 -21.28 1.60 -0.86
N SER A 335 -20.17 0.98 -1.25
CA SER A 335 -18.84 1.59 -1.35
C SER A 335 -18.77 2.64 -2.49
N PRO A 336 -17.78 3.55 -2.49
CA PRO A 336 -17.79 4.74 -3.31
C PRO A 336 -17.50 4.39 -4.77
N LEU A 337 -18.37 4.91 -5.65
CA LEU A 337 -18.19 4.88 -7.09
C LEU A 337 -16.85 5.57 -7.46
N PRO A 338 -15.99 4.96 -8.31
CA PRO A 338 -15.00 5.73 -9.02
C PRO A 338 -15.74 6.59 -10.06
N PHE A 339 -15.38 7.87 -10.13
CA PHE A 339 -15.87 8.83 -11.12
C PHE A 339 -16.11 8.18 -12.50
N SER A 340 -17.38 8.01 -12.87
CA SER A 340 -17.77 8.41 -14.22
C SER A 340 -17.98 9.91 -14.10
N MET A 341 -17.09 10.69 -14.71
CA MET A 341 -17.45 12.04 -15.12
C MET A 341 -18.82 11.93 -15.82
N PRO A 342 -19.77 12.86 -15.61
CA PRO A 342 -20.83 13.03 -16.60
C PRO A 342 -20.13 13.08 -17.97
N PRO A 343 -20.69 12.51 -19.05
CA PRO A 343 -20.19 12.87 -20.35
C PRO A 343 -20.39 14.38 -20.46
N ASP A 344 -19.32 15.14 -20.25
CA ASP A 344 -19.25 16.52 -20.68
C ASP A 344 -19.41 16.43 -22.19
N ASP A 345 -20.61 16.76 -22.66
CA ASP A 345 -20.99 16.86 -24.07
C ASP A 345 -20.34 18.10 -24.70
N ASP A 346 -19.10 18.39 -24.33
CA ASP A 346 -18.35 19.59 -24.67
C ASP A 346 -17.13 19.23 -25.52
N GLY A 347 -17.30 18.42 -26.57
CA GLY A 347 -16.39 18.34 -27.73
C GLY A 347 -14.87 18.11 -27.52
N GLU A 348 -14.40 17.91 -26.29
CA GLU A 348 -13.00 17.68 -25.98
C GLU A 348 -12.62 16.25 -26.35
N PRO A 349 -11.46 16.04 -27.00
CA PRO A 349 -11.01 14.69 -27.29
C PRO A 349 -10.85 13.91 -25.98
N PRO A 350 -11.30 12.64 -25.93
CA PRO A 350 -11.20 11.85 -24.73
C PRO A 350 -9.74 11.82 -24.24
N PRO A 351 -9.50 11.86 -22.92
CA PRO A 351 -8.16 11.88 -22.38
C PRO A 351 -7.38 10.67 -22.91
N PRO A 352 -6.09 10.83 -23.24
CA PRO A 352 -5.29 9.73 -23.76
C PRO A 352 -5.37 8.53 -22.80
N PRO A 353 -5.44 7.29 -23.31
CA PRO A 353 -5.61 6.09 -22.48
C PRO A 353 -4.59 6.00 -21.34
N ALA A 354 -3.37 6.54 -21.55
CA ALA A 354 -2.31 6.64 -20.55
C ALA A 354 -2.73 7.32 -19.23
N LEU A 355 -3.65 8.28 -19.29
CA LEU A 355 -4.13 9.04 -18.13
C LEU A 355 -5.37 8.41 -17.47
N MET A 356 -5.96 7.38 -18.10
CA MET A 356 -7.09 6.68 -17.51
C MET A 356 -6.61 5.77 -16.38
N LEU A 357 -7.31 5.81 -15.25
CA LEU A 357 -7.04 4.93 -14.10
C LEU A 357 -7.02 3.45 -14.50
N ASP A 358 -7.92 3.05 -15.41
CA ASP A 358 -8.04 1.69 -15.91
C ASP A 358 -6.79 1.20 -16.65
N HIS A 359 -6.09 2.12 -17.29
CA HIS A 359 -4.80 1.86 -17.87
C HIS A 359 -3.73 1.81 -16.77
N GLN A 360 -3.66 2.83 -15.92
CA GLN A 360 -2.63 3.02 -14.90
C GLN A 360 -2.58 1.91 -13.85
N GLN A 361 -3.73 1.39 -13.43
CA GLN A 361 -3.84 0.40 -12.36
C GLN A 361 -3.02 -0.87 -12.58
N ARG A 362 -2.69 -1.22 -13.83
CA ARG A 362 -1.88 -2.39 -14.15
C ARG A 362 -0.46 -2.34 -13.58
N TRP A 363 0.07 -1.14 -13.34
CA TRP A 363 1.44 -0.97 -12.82
C TRP A 363 1.54 -0.90 -11.31
N PHE A 364 0.42 -0.67 -10.60
CA PHE A 364 0.49 -0.35 -9.19
C PHE A 364 -0.47 -1.12 -8.30
N THR A 365 -1.58 -1.66 -8.79
CA THR A 365 -2.54 -2.37 -7.90
C THR A 365 -2.09 -3.79 -7.58
N GLY A 366 -1.50 -4.48 -8.56
CA GLY A 366 -1.19 -5.91 -8.53
C GLY A 366 -2.26 -6.80 -9.18
N TRP A 367 -3.49 -6.30 -9.37
CA TRP A 367 -4.60 -7.03 -10.00
C TRP A 367 -4.92 -6.55 -11.43
N GLY A 368 -4.54 -5.32 -11.80
CA GLY A 368 -4.95 -4.68 -13.06
C GLY A 368 -4.21 -5.12 -14.32
N ASP A 369 -3.25 -6.04 -14.20
CA ASP A 369 -2.35 -6.45 -15.29
C ASP A 369 -2.71 -7.81 -15.92
N ASP A 370 -3.76 -8.49 -15.42
CA ASP A 370 -4.27 -9.73 -16.01
C ASP A 370 -5.54 -9.46 -16.84
N PRO A 371 -5.43 -9.38 -18.19
CA PRO A 371 -6.60 -9.18 -19.05
C PRO A 371 -7.52 -10.41 -19.07
N MET A 372 -7.04 -11.58 -18.64
CA MET A 372 -7.80 -12.83 -18.60
C MET A 372 -8.35 -13.14 -17.21
N SER A 373 -8.26 -12.17 -16.29
CA SER A 373 -8.78 -12.29 -14.93
C SER A 373 -10.27 -12.62 -14.96
N SER A 374 -10.63 -13.81 -14.52
CA SER A 374 -12.03 -14.22 -14.30
C SER A 374 -12.62 -13.64 -13.00
N HIS A 375 -11.93 -12.72 -12.33
CA HIS A 375 -12.29 -12.18 -11.02
C HIS A 375 -12.42 -10.66 -11.07
N ALA A 376 -13.25 -10.11 -10.17
CA ALA A 376 -13.34 -8.67 -9.98
C ALA A 376 -11.97 -8.09 -9.65
N LEU A 377 -11.59 -7.03 -10.37
CA LEU A 377 -10.36 -6.29 -10.10
C LEU A 377 -10.43 -5.69 -8.70
N LYS A 378 -9.32 -5.80 -7.97
CA LYS A 378 -9.22 -5.29 -6.60
C LYS A 378 -8.35 -4.06 -6.57
N THR A 379 -8.76 -3.09 -5.76
CA THR A 379 -8.02 -1.84 -5.59
C THR A 379 -7.49 -1.75 -4.17
N PRO A 380 -6.18 -1.52 -3.97
CA PRO A 380 -5.61 -1.19 -2.67
C PRO A 380 -6.33 -0.03 -1.99
N SER A 381 -6.56 -0.19 -0.68
CA SER A 381 -7.33 0.72 0.18
C SER A 381 -6.99 2.20 0.04
N LEU A 382 -5.69 2.45 -0.06
CA LEU A 382 -5.10 3.80 0.00
C LEU A 382 -4.83 4.42 -1.37
N GLY A 383 -5.14 3.71 -2.45
CA GLY A 383 -5.06 4.21 -3.81
C GLY A 383 -3.66 4.59 -4.28
N ILE A 384 -3.63 5.43 -5.33
CA ILE A 384 -2.41 5.83 -6.04
C ILE A 384 -1.51 6.74 -5.20
N VAL A 385 -2.09 7.63 -4.37
CA VAL A 385 -1.32 8.59 -3.58
C VAL A 385 -0.40 7.88 -2.58
N TRP A 386 -0.88 6.83 -1.93
CA TRP A 386 -0.03 6.01 -1.06
C TRP A 386 1.00 5.21 -1.85
N CYS A 387 0.64 4.77 -3.07
CA CYS A 387 1.56 4.03 -3.91
C CYS A 387 2.84 4.82 -4.23
N THR A 388 2.76 6.14 -4.34
CA THR A 388 3.93 6.98 -4.57
C THR A 388 4.77 7.21 -3.31
N GLN A 389 4.31 6.79 -2.13
CA GLN A 389 5.04 6.94 -0.87
C GLN A 389 5.90 5.72 -0.51
N ILE A 390 5.64 4.57 -1.14
CA ILE A 390 6.29 3.30 -0.81
C ILE A 390 7.32 2.91 -1.86
N ALA A 391 8.34 2.16 -1.43
CA ALA A 391 9.36 1.64 -2.34
C ALA A 391 9.01 0.24 -2.88
N CYS A 392 8.30 -0.56 -2.08
CA CYS A 392 7.98 -1.94 -2.41
C CYS A 392 6.50 -2.23 -2.14
N ARG A 393 5.83 -2.90 -3.10
CA ARG A 393 4.48 -3.42 -2.93
C ARG A 393 4.43 -4.90 -3.26
N VAL A 394 3.96 -5.68 -2.30
CA VAL A 394 3.71 -7.11 -2.43
C VAL A 394 2.20 -7.36 -2.33
N ALA A 395 1.63 -7.89 -3.41
CA ALA A 395 0.22 -8.26 -3.48
C ALA A 395 0.03 -9.73 -3.08
N LEU A 396 -0.84 -9.96 -2.09
CA LEU A 396 -1.20 -11.28 -1.59
C LEU A 396 -2.57 -11.68 -2.11
N PHE A 397 -2.60 -12.79 -2.84
CA PHE A 397 -3.80 -13.38 -3.40
C PHE A 397 -4.23 -14.57 -2.55
N LYS A 398 -5.54 -14.80 -2.46
CA LYS A 398 -6.11 -16.04 -1.95
C LYS A 398 -7.15 -16.59 -2.92
N ARG A 399 -7.24 -17.92 -3.03
CA ARG A 399 -8.31 -18.58 -3.79
C ARG A 399 -8.89 -19.75 -3.00
N PRO A 400 -10.23 -19.89 -2.94
CA PRO A 400 -10.86 -21.04 -2.32
C PRO A 400 -10.57 -22.29 -3.15
N VAL A 401 -10.35 -23.41 -2.47
CA VAL A 401 -10.32 -24.75 -3.07
C VAL A 401 -11.54 -25.50 -2.56
N TYR A 402 -12.48 -25.77 -3.45
CA TYR A 402 -13.68 -26.52 -3.14
C TYR A 402 -13.42 -28.03 -3.23
N GLY A 403 -13.98 -28.79 -2.29
CA GLY A 403 -14.01 -30.25 -2.36
C GLY A 403 -15.03 -30.75 -3.39
N ARG A 404 -14.88 -32.00 -3.85
CA ARG A 404 -15.96 -32.67 -4.59
C ARG A 404 -17.15 -32.91 -3.66
N THR A 405 -18.34 -32.55 -4.13
CA THR A 405 -19.62 -32.88 -3.49
C THR A 405 -19.69 -34.39 -3.29
N ARG A 406 -19.89 -34.86 -2.04
CA ARG A 406 -20.38 -36.22 -1.81
C ARG A 406 -21.87 -36.18 -2.08
N MET A 407 -22.35 -36.91 -3.08
CA MET A 407 -23.77 -37.19 -3.21
C MET A 407 -24.16 -37.99 -1.96
N ALA A 408 -24.95 -37.39 -1.07
CA ALA A 408 -25.71 -38.18 -0.13
C ALA A 408 -26.79 -38.90 -0.96
N PRO A 409 -27.04 -40.21 -0.74
CA PRO A 409 -28.18 -40.86 -1.38
C PRO A 409 -29.45 -40.11 -0.95
N PRO A 410 -30.43 -39.91 -1.85
CA PRO A 410 -31.68 -39.25 -1.48
C PRO A 410 -32.29 -40.01 -0.31
N ILE A 411 -32.62 -39.28 0.76
CA ILE A 411 -33.48 -39.81 1.80
C ILE A 411 -34.80 -40.11 1.10
N SER A 412 -35.15 -41.39 0.98
CA SER A 412 -36.42 -41.85 0.44
C SER A 412 -37.58 -41.18 1.19
N THR A 413 -38.05 -40.03 0.71
CA THR A 413 -39.35 -39.49 1.08
C THR A 413 -40.42 -40.31 0.37
N ALA A 414 -41.51 -40.57 1.10
CA ALA A 414 -42.61 -41.41 0.65
C ALA A 414 -43.22 -40.93 -0.68
N PRO A 415 -43.83 -41.82 -1.48
CA PRO A 415 -44.33 -41.46 -2.80
C PRO A 415 -45.53 -40.52 -2.68
N GLY A 416 -45.40 -39.27 -3.14
CA GLY A 416 -46.56 -38.36 -3.20
C GLY A 416 -46.30 -36.88 -3.45
N ASP A 417 -45.08 -36.36 -3.26
CA ASP A 417 -44.84 -34.92 -3.31
C ASP A 417 -44.02 -34.52 -4.56
N ASP A 418 -44.73 -34.08 -5.59
CA ASP A 418 -44.22 -33.49 -6.82
C ASP A 418 -43.78 -32.04 -6.55
N TYR A 419 -42.58 -31.87 -5.98
CA TYR A 419 -41.89 -30.57 -5.94
C TYR A 419 -40.58 -30.71 -6.71
N ASP A 420 -40.37 -29.82 -7.69
CA ASP A 420 -39.11 -29.68 -8.41
C ASP A 420 -37.94 -29.58 -7.42
N GLU A 421 -37.21 -30.69 -7.22
CA GLU A 421 -35.96 -30.72 -6.45
C GLU A 421 -34.90 -29.94 -7.22
N VAL A 422 -34.77 -28.64 -6.91
CA VAL A 422 -33.60 -27.86 -7.30
C VAL A 422 -32.42 -28.41 -6.50
N GLU A 423 -31.65 -29.31 -7.11
CA GLU A 423 -30.41 -29.85 -6.53
C GLU A 423 -29.41 -28.72 -6.23
N GLU A 424 -29.44 -28.19 -5.00
CA GLU A 424 -28.52 -27.16 -4.58
C GLU A 424 -27.15 -27.79 -4.27
N HIS A 425 -26.31 -27.91 -5.31
CA HIS A 425 -24.93 -28.39 -5.20
C HIS A 425 -24.06 -27.43 -4.37
N THR A 426 -24.10 -27.51 -3.04
CA THR A 426 -23.23 -26.72 -2.17
C THR A 426 -21.82 -27.34 -2.12
N SER A 427 -20.94 -26.85 -2.98
CA SER A 427 -19.52 -27.23 -2.96
C SER A 427 -18.87 -26.76 -1.66
N THR A 428 -18.42 -27.68 -0.80
CA THR A 428 -17.82 -27.32 0.50
C THR A 428 -16.39 -26.80 0.33
N LEU A 429 -16.10 -25.65 0.95
CA LEU A 429 -14.76 -25.05 0.97
C LEU A 429 -13.81 -25.95 1.77
N ARG A 430 -12.77 -26.49 1.12
CA ARG A 430 -11.78 -27.36 1.77
C ARG A 430 -10.61 -26.59 2.35
N THR A 431 -10.01 -25.70 1.55
CA THR A 431 -8.80 -24.97 1.94
C THR A 431 -8.65 -23.70 1.12
N TRP A 432 -7.67 -22.86 1.48
CA TRP A 432 -7.31 -21.64 0.78
C TRP A 432 -5.89 -21.76 0.24
N ARG A 433 -5.73 -21.54 -1.07
CA ARG A 433 -4.42 -21.36 -1.70
C ARG A 433 -4.05 -19.89 -1.67
N ARG A 434 -2.76 -19.59 -1.52
CA ARG A 434 -2.26 -18.21 -1.41
C ARG A 434 -1.05 -18.00 -2.31
N TRP A 435 -0.94 -16.80 -2.85
CA TRP A 435 0.19 -16.41 -3.70
C TRP A 435 0.71 -15.04 -3.28
N MET A 436 2.03 -14.90 -3.37
CA MET A 436 2.76 -13.66 -3.20
C MET A 436 3.23 -13.17 -4.57
N LYS A 437 2.84 -11.96 -4.92
CA LYS A 437 3.25 -11.27 -6.15
C LYS A 437 4.02 -10.01 -5.79
N VAL A 438 5.23 -9.84 -6.31
CA VAL A 438 5.96 -8.57 -6.23
C VAL A 438 5.41 -7.66 -7.32
N VAL A 439 4.68 -6.60 -6.95
CA VAL A 439 4.10 -5.67 -7.92
C VAL A 439 5.18 -4.72 -8.43
N PHE A 440 5.93 -4.13 -7.50
CA PHE A 440 7.13 -3.36 -7.79
C PHE A 440 8.05 -3.38 -6.57
N ALA A 441 9.35 -3.39 -6.83
CA ALA A 441 10.39 -3.25 -5.83
C ALA A 441 11.68 -2.79 -6.55
N PRO A 442 12.43 -1.79 -6.05
CA PRO A 442 13.68 -1.38 -6.69
C PRO A 442 14.83 -2.38 -6.47
N HIS A 443 14.69 -3.29 -5.51
CA HIS A 443 15.70 -4.26 -5.09
C HIS A 443 15.40 -5.69 -5.55
N ALA A 444 14.23 -5.92 -6.15
CA ALA A 444 13.77 -7.25 -6.57
C ALA A 444 13.03 -7.16 -7.91
N PRO A 445 13.10 -8.19 -8.77
CA PRO A 445 12.33 -8.21 -10.00
C PRO A 445 10.83 -8.25 -9.71
N ALA A 446 10.04 -7.49 -10.47
CA ALA A 446 8.59 -7.60 -10.43
C ALA A 446 8.15 -8.98 -10.96
N SER A 447 7.09 -9.53 -10.37
CA SER A 447 6.45 -10.74 -10.88
C SER A 447 5.79 -10.46 -12.24
N GLY A 448 5.61 -11.52 -13.04
CA GLY A 448 4.96 -11.43 -14.34
C GLY A 448 3.46 -11.10 -14.28
N LEU A 449 2.85 -11.05 -15.47
CA LEU A 449 1.44 -10.71 -15.62
C LEU A 449 0.54 -11.67 -14.85
N GLY A 450 -0.45 -11.12 -14.14
CA GLY A 450 -1.37 -11.90 -13.31
C GLY A 450 -0.66 -12.62 -12.17
N LEU A 451 -0.67 -13.97 -12.18
CA LEU A 451 0.05 -14.80 -11.20
C LEU A 451 1.28 -15.50 -11.80
N GLN A 452 1.74 -15.06 -12.97
CA GLN A 452 2.99 -15.56 -13.53
C GLN A 452 4.16 -15.16 -12.62
N ASP A 453 5.04 -16.11 -12.32
CA ASP A 453 6.19 -15.96 -11.40
C ASP A 453 5.81 -15.52 -9.97
N ALA A 454 4.52 -15.58 -9.62
CA ALA A 454 4.07 -15.40 -8.24
C ALA A 454 4.35 -16.66 -7.41
N ILE A 455 4.83 -16.48 -6.19
CA ILE A 455 5.20 -17.58 -5.29
C ILE A 455 3.95 -18.08 -4.59
N GLU A 456 3.60 -19.35 -4.79
CA GLU A 456 2.54 -19.99 -4.00
C GLU A 456 3.10 -20.33 -2.61
N PHE A 457 2.34 -20.04 -1.56
CA PHE A 457 2.76 -20.30 -0.18
C PHE A 457 1.61 -20.82 0.68
N GLU A 458 1.97 -21.51 1.75
CA GLU A 458 1.07 -21.95 2.81
C GLU A 458 1.43 -21.31 4.16
N ILE A 459 0.46 -21.33 5.08
CA ILE A 459 0.63 -20.87 6.46
C ILE A 459 0.60 -22.12 7.33
N SER A 460 1.76 -22.47 7.91
CA SER A 460 1.95 -23.62 8.78
C SER A 460 2.06 -23.20 10.24
N ALA A 461 2.17 -24.15 11.17
CA ALA A 461 2.44 -23.85 12.58
C ALA A 461 3.74 -23.05 12.77
N GLY A 462 4.78 -23.35 11.97
CA GLY A 462 6.06 -22.65 11.99
C GLY A 462 6.03 -21.25 11.39
N GLY A 463 5.05 -20.93 10.54
CA GLY A 463 4.97 -19.63 9.86
C GLY A 463 4.68 -19.80 8.38
N LEU A 464 5.27 -18.93 7.56
CA LEU A 464 5.18 -18.99 6.10
C LEU A 464 6.01 -20.14 5.54
N LYS A 465 5.55 -20.74 4.45
CA LYS A 465 6.32 -21.74 3.70
C LYS A 465 5.96 -21.68 2.22
N ALA A 466 6.96 -21.49 1.37
CA ALA A 466 6.78 -21.55 -0.07
C ALA A 466 6.47 -22.98 -0.54
N LEU A 467 5.62 -23.09 -1.54
CA LEU A 467 5.30 -24.34 -2.20
C LEU A 467 6.09 -24.46 -3.52
N PRO A 468 6.61 -25.65 -3.85
CA PRO A 468 7.34 -25.85 -5.08
C PRO A 468 6.44 -25.60 -6.31
N PRO A 469 7.00 -25.06 -7.41
CA PRO A 469 6.23 -24.81 -8.62
C PRO A 469 5.64 -26.11 -9.15
N ARG A 470 4.32 -26.10 -9.40
CA ARG A 470 3.65 -27.27 -9.97
C ARG A 470 4.14 -27.49 -11.40
N LYS A 471 4.71 -28.66 -11.67
CA LYS A 471 4.98 -29.11 -13.05
C LYS A 471 3.68 -29.02 -13.83
N LYS A 472 3.65 -28.19 -14.89
CA LYS A 472 2.53 -28.16 -15.85
C LYS A 472 2.38 -29.60 -16.33
N LYS A 473 1.26 -30.26 -16.01
CA LYS A 473 0.88 -31.50 -16.69
C LYS A 473 0.68 -31.12 -18.14
N THR A 474 1.68 -31.33 -18.98
CA THR A 474 1.51 -31.41 -20.43
C THR A 474 0.46 -32.48 -20.65
N ARG A 475 -0.77 -32.07 -20.97
CA ARG A 475 -1.74 -32.95 -21.62
C ARG A 475 -1.12 -33.27 -22.98
N SER A 476 -0.48 -34.43 -23.05
CA SER A 476 -0.08 -35.09 -24.30
C SER A 476 -1.31 -35.52 -25.07
#